data_AF-A0A1H4YB60-F1
#
_entry.id   AF-A0A1H4YB60-F1
#
_cell.length_a   1.000
_cell.length_b   1.000
_cell.length_c   1.000
_cell.angle_alpha   90.00
_cell.angle_beta   90.00
_cell.angle_gamma   90.00
#
_symmetry.space_group_name_H-M   'P 1'
#
loop_
_entity.id
_entity.type
_entity.pdbx_description
1 polymer ?
#
loop_
_entity_poly.entity_id
_entity_poly.type
_entity_poly.pdbx_seq_one_letter_code
_entity_poly.pdbx_strand_id
1 'polypeptide(L)'
;MEIAVKLKEERPGADPEKAARRIMEHAKAFVPIQDGRIYIEKINYPFIDKDGASPAEYGAGLKYCLDHGWLTRHESGTYVKILEPGSELFAP
;
A
#
# COMPACT_ATOMS: atom_id res chain seq x y z
N MET A 1 31.37 -1.74 28.16
CA MET A 1 30.95 -1.66 26.76
C MET A 1 29.45 -1.80 26.73
N GLU A 2 28.72 -0.69 26.70
CA GLU A 2 27.29 -0.73 26.42
C GLU A 2 27.12 -0.95 24.92
N ILE A 3 26.62 -2.13 24.57
CA ILE A 3 26.05 -2.38 23.25
C ILE A 3 24.76 -1.58 23.19
N ALA A 4 24.82 -0.39 22.58
CA ALA A 4 23.64 0.34 22.19
C ALA A 4 22.82 -0.55 21.25
N VAL A 5 21.76 -1.16 21.78
CA VAL A 5 20.72 -1.79 20.98
C VAL A 5 20.09 -0.66 20.18
N LYS A 6 20.47 -0.56 18.91
CA LYS A 6 19.75 0.25 17.94
C LYS A 6 18.37 -0.40 17.82
N LEU A 7 17.40 0.12 18.57
CA LEU A 7 15.98 -0.20 18.39
C LEU A 7 15.69 0.09 16.92
N LYS A 8 15.56 -0.98 16.16
CA LYS A 8 15.14 -0.94 14.76
C LYS A 8 13.81 -0.19 14.77
N GLU A 9 13.80 1.01 14.19
CA GLU A 9 12.59 1.82 14.04
C GLU A 9 11.43 0.90 13.66
N GLU A 10 10.28 1.06 14.32
CA GLU A 10 9.08 0.26 14.03
C GLU A 10 8.86 0.28 12.52
N ARG A 11 9.12 -0.85 11.86
CA ARG A 11 9.04 -0.92 10.41
C ARG A 11 7.58 -0.67 10.04
N PRO A 12 7.29 0.36 9.20
CA PRO A 12 5.92 0.71 8.82
C PRO A 12 5.11 -0.47 8.25
N GLY A 13 5.80 -1.48 7.70
CA GLY A 13 5.19 -2.64 7.06
C GLY A 13 4.93 -3.87 7.94
N ALA A 14 5.38 -3.90 9.20
CA ALA A 14 5.20 -5.08 10.07
C ALA A 14 3.72 -5.34 10.42
N ASP A 15 2.88 -4.29 10.36
CA ASP A 15 1.44 -4.35 10.52
C ASP A 15 0.76 -4.28 9.15
N PRO A 16 0.03 -5.33 8.73
CA PRO A 16 -0.66 -5.36 7.44
C PRO A 16 -1.64 -4.21 7.23
N GLU A 17 -2.31 -3.70 8.28
CA GLU A 17 -3.22 -2.57 8.14
C GLU A 17 -2.45 -1.27 7.88
N LYS A 18 -1.34 -1.02 8.60
CA LYS A 18 -0.49 0.16 8.36
C LYS A 18 0.09 0.13 6.94
N ALA A 19 0.56 -1.03 6.50
CA ALA A 19 1.00 -1.25 5.12
C ALA A 19 -0.13 -0.96 4.10
N ALA A 20 -1.34 -1.44 4.38
CA ALA A 20 -2.51 -1.22 3.54
C ALA A 20 -2.89 0.26 3.44
N ARG A 21 -2.91 0.99 4.55
CA ARG A 21 -3.18 2.44 4.57
C ARG A 21 -2.15 3.20 3.75
N ARG A 22 -0.87 2.85 3.88
CA ARG A 22 0.20 3.45 3.08
C ARG A 22 0.08 3.13 1.58
N ILE A 23 -0.33 1.92 1.23
CA ILE A 23 -0.67 1.56 -0.15
C ILE A 23 -1.80 2.45 -0.70
N MET A 24 -2.86 2.68 0.09
CA MET A 24 -3.98 3.53 -0.30
C MET A 24 -3.58 5.01 -0.45
N GLU A 25 -2.65 5.50 0.37
CA GLU A 25 -2.07 6.85 0.22
C GLU A 25 -1.36 7.00 -1.14
N HIS A 26 -0.48 6.05 -1.50
CA HIS A 26 0.19 6.05 -2.82
C HIS A 26 -0.81 5.93 -3.96
N ALA A 27 -1.85 5.10 -3.81
CA ALA A 27 -2.89 4.94 -4.81
C ALA A 27 -3.68 6.23 -5.03
N LYS A 28 -4.09 6.93 -3.96
CA LYS A 28 -4.82 8.20 -4.03
C LYS A 28 -3.99 9.36 -4.58
N ALA A 29 -2.68 9.33 -4.39
CA ALA A 29 -1.79 10.35 -4.94
C ALA A 29 -1.67 10.29 -6.47
N PHE A 30 -2.12 9.20 -7.10
CA PHE A 30 -2.08 9.02 -8.55
C PHE A 30 -3.43 9.32 -9.19
N VAL A 31 -3.42 10.10 -10.27
CA VAL A 31 -4.63 10.33 -11.10
C VAL A 31 -4.93 9.06 -11.88
N PRO A 32 -6.08 8.40 -11.67
CA PRO A 32 -6.42 7.18 -12.40
C PRO A 32 -6.53 7.43 -13.90
N ILE A 33 -6.16 6.42 -14.69
CA ILE A 33 -6.41 6.40 -16.13
C ILE A 33 -7.86 5.95 -16.40
N GLN A 34 -8.18 5.69 -17.67
CA GLN A 34 -9.50 5.24 -18.13
C GLN A 34 -10.11 4.17 -17.21
N ASP A 35 -11.43 4.33 -16.96
CA ASP A 35 -12.21 3.39 -16.14
C ASP A 35 -11.68 3.27 -14.69
N GLY A 36 -11.04 4.31 -14.17
CA GLY A 36 -10.58 4.40 -12.79
C GLY A 36 -9.37 3.51 -12.47
N ARG A 37 -8.64 3.04 -13.48
CA ARG A 37 -7.49 2.13 -13.30
C ARG A 37 -6.24 2.89 -12.84
N ILE A 38 -5.48 2.27 -11.95
CA ILE A 38 -4.18 2.74 -11.47
C ILE A 38 -3.15 1.66 -11.76
N TYR A 39 -2.02 2.02 -12.38
CA TYR A 39 -0.91 1.07 -12.56
C TYR A 39 -0.37 0.66 -11.19
N ILE A 40 -0.31 -0.64 -10.91
CA ILE A 40 0.17 -1.18 -9.63
C ILE A 40 1.61 -0.74 -9.33
N GLU A 41 2.41 -0.47 -10.36
CA GLU A 41 3.77 0.03 -10.25
C GLU A 41 3.84 1.41 -9.57
N LYS A 42 2.83 2.26 -9.78
CA LYS A 42 2.73 3.57 -9.11
C LYS A 42 2.53 3.47 -7.61
N ILE A 43 2.23 2.26 -7.12
CA ILE A 43 2.05 1.95 -5.71
C ILE A 43 3.25 1.15 -5.19
N ASN A 44 3.63 0.05 -5.87
CA ASN A 44 4.67 -0.85 -5.37
C ASN A 44 6.07 -0.21 -5.37
N TYR A 45 6.39 0.61 -6.36
CA TYR A 45 7.69 1.24 -6.49
C TYR A 45 7.93 2.24 -5.34
N PRO A 46 7.07 3.24 -5.09
CA PRO A 46 7.30 4.14 -3.97
C PRO A 46 7.20 3.43 -2.61
N PHE A 47 6.34 2.41 -2.46
CA PHE A 47 6.26 1.65 -1.22
C PHE A 47 7.58 0.92 -0.88
N ILE A 48 8.24 0.32 -1.88
CA ILE A 48 9.49 -0.41 -1.64
C ILE A 48 10.70 0.53 -1.64
N ASP A 49 10.83 1.37 -2.67
CA ASP A 49 12.03 2.17 -2.91
C ASP A 49 12.08 3.43 -2.03
N LYS A 50 10.93 4.10 -1.82
CA LYS A 50 10.87 5.36 -1.06
C LYS A 50 10.55 5.14 0.41
N ASP A 51 9.61 4.25 0.73
CA ASP A 51 9.29 3.95 2.12
C ASP A 51 10.21 2.89 2.74
N GLY A 52 11.07 2.24 1.93
CA GLY A 52 12.03 1.24 2.40
C GLY A 52 11.41 -0.06 2.91
N ALA A 53 10.15 -0.32 2.55
CA ALA A 53 9.45 -1.54 2.94
C ALA A 53 9.85 -2.74 2.06
N SER A 54 9.70 -3.93 2.60
CA SER A 54 10.00 -5.18 1.88
C SER A 54 8.86 -5.60 0.94
N PRO A 55 9.15 -6.41 -0.08
CA PRO A 55 8.11 -7.01 -0.92
C PRO A 55 7.07 -7.84 -0.14
N ALA A 56 7.47 -8.46 0.98
CA ALA A 56 6.57 -9.23 1.83
C ALA A 56 5.56 -8.32 2.55
N GLU A 57 6.03 -7.17 3.06
CA GLU A 57 5.16 -6.16 3.69
C GLU A 57 4.20 -5.54 2.67
N TYR A 58 4.67 -5.28 1.45
CA TYR A 58 3.79 -4.86 0.35
C TYR A 58 2.71 -5.91 0.04
N GLY A 59 3.09 -7.18 -0.04
CA GLY A 59 2.15 -8.28 -0.28
C GLY A 59 1.11 -8.41 0.82
N ALA A 60 1.52 -8.30 2.09
CA ALA A 60 0.61 -8.34 3.24
C ALA A 60 -0.37 -7.17 3.24
N GLY A 61 0.10 -5.95 3.01
CA GLY A 61 -0.74 -4.76 2.90
C GLY A 61 -1.70 -4.82 1.71
N LEU A 62 -1.23 -5.27 0.54
CA LEU A 62 -2.09 -5.41 -0.64
C LEU A 62 -3.19 -6.45 -0.40
N LYS A 63 -2.85 -7.59 0.23
CA LYS A 63 -3.84 -8.59 0.62
C LYS A 63 -4.88 -8.00 1.57
N TYR A 64 -4.44 -7.24 2.57
CA TYR A 64 -5.35 -6.58 3.51
C TYR A 64 -6.32 -5.62 2.79
N CYS A 65 -5.83 -4.80 1.85
CA CYS A 65 -6.70 -3.93 1.05
C CYS A 65 -7.75 -4.72 0.25
N LEU A 66 -7.37 -5.86 -0.33
CA LEU A 66 -8.27 -6.71 -1.10
C LEU A 66 -9.33 -7.37 -0.21
N ASP A 67 -8.92 -7.91 0.95
CA ASP A 67 -9.81 -8.57 1.91
C ASP A 67 -10.86 -7.59 2.46
N HIS A 68 -10.49 -6.31 2.65
CA HIS A 68 -11.37 -5.26 3.16
C HIS A 68 -12.12 -4.49 2.06
N GLY A 69 -11.97 -4.87 0.79
CA GLY A 69 -12.63 -4.20 -0.32
C GLY A 69 -12.23 -2.73 -0.47
N TRP A 70 -11.01 -2.35 -0.09
CA TRP A 70 -10.50 -0.99 -0.26
C TRP A 70 -10.05 -0.73 -1.70
N LEU A 71 -9.54 -1.76 -2.36
CA LEU A 71 -9.27 -1.76 -3.79
C LEU A 71 -9.58 -3.12 -4.39
N THR A 72 -9.69 -3.17 -5.70
CA THR A 72 -9.68 -4.41 -6.48
C THR A 72 -8.43 -4.49 -7.36
N ARG A 73 -7.98 -5.70 -7.68
CA ARG A 73 -6.85 -5.96 -8.58
C ARG A 73 -7.38 -6.61 -9.86
N HIS A 74 -7.03 -6.01 -11.00
CA HIS A 74 -7.34 -6.58 -12.31
C HIS A 74 -6.63 -7.94 -12.50
N GLU A 75 -7.22 -8.85 -13.27
CA GLU A 75 -6.69 -10.21 -13.49
C GLU A 75 -5.26 -10.23 -14.07
N SER A 76 -4.93 -9.24 -14.91
CA SER A 76 -3.58 -9.09 -15.46
C SER A 76 -2.52 -8.77 -14.39
N GLY A 77 -2.97 -8.32 -13.22
CA GLY A 77 -2.12 -7.88 -12.13
C GLY A 77 -1.47 -6.52 -12.31
N THR A 78 -1.61 -5.91 -13.48
CA THR A 78 -1.04 -4.60 -13.85
C THR A 78 -1.78 -3.44 -13.20
N TYR A 79 -3.06 -3.62 -12.90
CA TYR A 79 -3.94 -2.53 -12.49
C TYR A 79 -4.63 -2.83 -11.17
N VAL A 80 -4.86 -1.77 -10.41
CA VAL A 80 -5.84 -1.74 -9.31
C VAL A 80 -6.88 -0.65 -9.56
N LYS A 81 -8.02 -0.74 -8.88
CA LYS A 81 -8.98 0.36 -8.76
C LYS A 81 -9.35 0.55 -7.31
N ILE A 82 -9.36 1.79 -6.85
CA ILE A 82 -9.88 2.14 -5.52
C ILE A 82 -11.40 1.90 -5.54
N LEU A 83 -11.90 1.26 -4.50
CA LEU A 83 -13.34 1.05 -4.28
C LEU A 83 -13.88 2.10 -3.30
N GLU A 84 -15.20 2.15 -3.14
CA GLU A 84 -15.87 3.11 -2.25
C GLU A 84 -15.34 3.02 -0.80
N PRO A 85 -15.25 1.84 -0.14
CA PRO A 85 -14.69 1.77 1.21
C PRO A 85 -13.27 2.31 1.32
N GLY A 86 -12.43 2.10 0.30
CA GLY A 86 -11.07 2.64 0.27
C GLY A 86 -11.01 4.14 0.02
N SER A 87 -12.02 4.71 -0.63
CA SER A 87 -12.16 6.15 -0.84
C SER A 87 -12.55 6.86 0.46
N GLU A 88 -13.38 6.22 1.29
CA GLU A 88 -13.86 6.76 2.56
C GLU A 88 -12.79 6.82 3.66
N LEU A 89 -11.74 6.00 3.59
CA LEU A 89 -10.64 5.98 4.59
C LEU A 89 -9.99 7.34 4.87
N PHE A 90 -10.07 8.27 3.92
CA PHE A 90 -9.45 9.60 4.00
C PHE A 90 -10.46 10.69 3.66
N ALA A 91 -11.76 10.42 3.80
CA ALA A 91 -12.75 11.48 3.79
C ALA A 91 -12.51 12.42 4.99
N PRO A 92 -12.74 13.74 4.84
CA PRO A 92 -12.54 14.73 5.90
C PRO A 92 -13.47 14.53 7.10
#